data_AF-A0A443JSG6-F1
#
_entry.id   AF-A0A443JSG6-F1
#
_cell.length_a   1.000
_cell.length_b   1.000
_cell.length_c   1.000
_cell.angle_alpha   90.00
_cell.angle_beta   90.00
_cell.angle_gamma   90.00
#
_symmetry.space_group_name_H-M   'P 1'
#
loop_
_entity.id
_entity.type
_entity.pdbx_description
1 polymer ?
#
loop_
_entity_poly.entity_id
_entity_poly.type
_entity_poly.pdbx_seq_one_letter_code
_entity_poly.pdbx_strand_id
1 'polypeptide(L)'
;MREIMVVFPLEDGKALIFDGRDLMIVPLSEAERLELGQGMNDVSEFLTFSVKCLATLKQVIETKQDPAAQVAEIAKTLDQLLSPSRTARELHDRCRELIGRAIFVGQNPENRRMN
;
A
#
# COMPACT_ATOMS: atom_id res chain seq x y z
N MET A 1 -4.97 -31.70 14.56
CA MET A 1 -4.55 -30.79 13.47
C MET A 1 -5.66 -30.80 12.43
N ARG A 2 -6.12 -29.64 11.93
CA ARG A 2 -7.13 -29.59 10.84
C ARG A 2 -6.40 -29.24 9.55
N GLU A 3 -6.61 -30.01 8.51
CA GLU A 3 -6.05 -29.76 7.19
C GLU A 3 -7.03 -28.92 6.35
N ILE A 4 -6.52 -27.87 5.71
CA ILE A 4 -7.28 -27.02 4.79
C ILE A 4 -6.62 -27.15 3.42
N MET A 5 -7.38 -27.55 2.40
CA MET A 5 -6.93 -27.62 1.02
C MET A 5 -7.48 -26.42 0.26
N VAL A 6 -6.60 -25.61 -0.32
CA VAL A 6 -6.96 -24.48 -1.19
C VAL A 6 -6.56 -24.85 -2.61
N VAL A 7 -7.53 -24.96 -3.51
CA VAL A 7 -7.31 -25.28 -4.93
C VAL A 7 -7.54 -24.01 -5.75
N PHE A 8 -6.51 -23.59 -6.48
CA PHE A 8 -6.60 -22.50 -7.45
C PHE A 8 -6.64 -23.08 -8.86
N PRO A 9 -7.82 -23.27 -9.47
CA PRO A 9 -7.90 -23.68 -10.86
C PRO A 9 -7.39 -22.53 -11.74
N LEU A 10 -6.34 -22.80 -12.50
CA LEU A 10 -5.72 -21.84 -13.42
C LEU A 10 -5.77 -22.41 -14.82
N GLU A 11 -6.00 -21.54 -15.80
CA GLU A 11 -5.78 -21.87 -17.21
C GLU A 11 -4.27 -22.00 -17.45
N ASP A 12 -3.85 -22.85 -18.40
CA ASP A 12 -2.43 -23.16 -18.65
C ASP A 12 -1.56 -21.89 -18.85
N GLY A 13 -2.10 -20.88 -19.53
CA GLY A 13 -1.40 -19.59 -19.72
C GLY A 13 -1.24 -18.77 -18.44
N LYS A 14 -2.14 -18.94 -17.45
CA LYS A 14 -2.06 -18.30 -16.14
C LYS A 14 -1.21 -19.11 -15.17
N ALA A 15 -1.08 -20.43 -15.34
CA ALA A 15 -0.20 -21.25 -14.52
C ALA A 15 1.27 -20.81 -14.66
N LEU A 16 1.67 -20.33 -15.84
CA LEU A 16 3.01 -19.78 -16.09
C LEU A 16 3.38 -18.59 -15.20
N ILE A 17 2.41 -17.83 -14.66
CA ILE A 17 2.72 -16.70 -13.76
C ILE A 17 3.27 -17.17 -12.40
N PHE A 18 3.11 -18.45 -12.08
CA PHE A 18 3.60 -19.07 -10.84
C PHE A 18 4.92 -19.82 -11.02
N ASP A 19 5.42 -19.92 -12.25
CA ASP A 19 6.71 -20.57 -12.49
C ASP A 19 7.83 -19.79 -11.78
N GLY A 20 8.53 -20.47 -10.88
CA GLY A 20 9.56 -19.88 -10.02
C GLY A 20 9.06 -18.84 -8.99
N ARG A 21 7.75 -18.73 -8.73
CA ARG A 21 7.19 -17.74 -7.78
C ARG A 21 6.43 -18.41 -6.64
N ASP A 22 6.45 -17.76 -5.48
CA ASP A 22 5.67 -18.18 -4.31
C ASP A 22 4.29 -17.48 -4.31
N LEU A 23 3.25 -18.22 -3.92
CA LEU A 23 1.95 -17.66 -3.56
C LEU A 23 1.99 -17.13 -2.13
N MET A 24 1.64 -15.86 -1.94
CA MET A 24 1.45 -15.27 -0.62
C MET A 24 -0.04 -15.33 -0.24
N ILE A 25 -0.37 -16.10 0.80
CA ILE A 25 -1.74 -16.25 1.29
C ILE A 25 -1.85 -15.58 2.66
N VAL A 26 -2.70 -14.55 2.79
CA VAL A 26 -2.95 -13.89 4.06
C VAL A 26 -4.34 -14.31 4.57
N PRO A 27 -4.44 -15.13 5.62
CA PRO A 27 -5.73 -15.47 6.21
C PRO A 27 -6.29 -14.26 6.96
N LEU A 28 -7.47 -13.80 6.56
CA LEU A 28 -8.15 -12.65 7.14
C LEU A 28 -9.58 -13.04 7.51
N SER A 29 -10.07 -12.52 8.63
CA SER A 29 -11.50 -12.41 8.89
C SER A 29 -12.15 -11.43 7.90
N GLU A 30 -13.48 -11.46 7.80
CA GLU A 30 -14.21 -10.53 6.94
C GLU A 30 -13.95 -9.06 7.31
N ALA A 31 -13.89 -8.76 8.61
CA ALA A 31 -13.60 -7.42 9.11
C ALA A 31 -12.18 -6.97 8.70
N GLU A 32 -11.17 -7.83 8.88
CA GLU A 32 -9.79 -7.51 8.49
C GLU A 32 -9.64 -7.39 6.97
N ARG A 33 -10.39 -8.16 6.18
CA ARG A 33 -10.40 -8.03 4.72
C ARG A 33 -10.95 -6.66 4.30
N LEU A 34 -12.04 -6.21 4.92
CA LEU A 34 -12.62 -4.90 4.65
C LEU A 34 -11.66 -3.78 5.07
N GLU A 35 -11.09 -3.88 6.27
CA GLU A 35 -10.08 -2.95 6.79
C GLU A 35 -8.86 -2.85 5.86
N LEU A 36 -8.31 -3.99 5.43
CA LEU A 36 -7.17 -4.02 4.50
C LEU A 36 -7.53 -3.41 3.14
N GLY A 37 -8.70 -3.74 2.59
CA GLY A 37 -9.16 -3.22 1.31
C GLY A 37 -9.34 -1.70 1.33
N GLN A 38 -9.97 -1.17 2.39
CA GLN A 38 -10.12 0.27 2.59
C GLN A 38 -8.76 0.95 2.79
N GLY A 39 -7.92 0.42 3.67
CA GLY A 39 -6.59 0.98 3.93
C GLY A 39 -5.71 1.06 2.69
N MET A 40 -5.74 0.03 1.83
CA MET A 40 -5.00 0.05 0.56
C MET A 40 -5.52 1.13 -0.41
N ASN A 41 -6.84 1.32 -0.49
CA ASN A 41 -7.43 2.37 -1.32
C ASN A 41 -7.05 3.76 -0.80
N ASP A 42 -7.19 3.99 0.50
CA ASP A 42 -6.88 5.27 1.14
C ASP A 42 -5.39 5.65 0.99
N VAL A 43 -4.48 4.68 1.12
CA VAL A 43 -3.05 4.89 0.87
C VAL A 43 -2.81 5.25 -0.60
N SER A 44 -3.46 4.57 -1.55
CA SER A 44 -3.35 4.88 -2.98
C SER A 44 -3.87 6.28 -3.31
N GLU A 45 -5.00 6.67 -2.73
CA GLU A 45 -5.57 8.02 -2.86
C GLU A 45 -4.62 9.08 -2.28
N PHE A 46 -4.06 8.83 -1.10
CA PHE A 46 -3.08 9.71 -0.48
C PHE A 46 -1.83 9.89 -1.34
N LEU A 47 -1.28 8.81 -1.92
CA LEU A 47 -0.13 8.90 -2.81
C LEU A 47 -0.44 9.75 -4.05
N THR A 48 -1.62 9.55 -4.65
CA THR A 48 -2.09 10.34 -5.79
C THR A 48 -2.25 11.81 -5.43
N PHE A 49 -2.84 12.10 -4.27
CA PHE A 49 -3.00 13.45 -3.74
C PHE A 49 -1.65 14.11 -3.45
N SER A 50 -0.70 13.36 -2.90
CA SER A 50 0.64 13.85 -2.57
C SER A 50 1.39 14.33 -3.81
N VAL A 51 1.30 13.60 -4.92
CA VAL A 51 1.89 14.01 -6.21
C VAL A 51 1.28 15.35 -6.67
N LYS A 52 -0.04 15.54 -6.53
CA LYS A 52 -0.70 16.81 -6.88
C LYS A 52 -0.21 17.96 -6.00
N CYS A 53 -0.12 17.76 -4.68
CA CYS A 53 0.40 18.78 -3.76
C CYS A 53 1.85 19.17 -4.07
N LEU A 54 2.71 18.20 -4.35
CA LEU A 54 4.11 18.46 -4.73
C LEU A 54 4.20 19.24 -6.06
N ALA A 55 3.35 18.93 -7.03
CA ALA A 55 3.27 19.68 -8.29
C ALA A 55 2.82 21.14 -8.04
N THR A 56 1.81 21.35 -7.19
CA THR A 56 1.37 22.70 -6.79
C THR A 56 2.49 23.47 -6.10
N LEU A 57 3.20 22.86 -5.14
CA LEU A 57 4.33 23.49 -4.47
C LEU A 57 5.41 23.93 -5.46
N LYS A 58 5.76 23.07 -6.43
CA LYS A 58 6.71 23.40 -7.50
C LYS A 58 6.22 24.62 -8.30
N GLN A 59 4.96 24.63 -8.71
CA GLN A 59 4.38 25.75 -9.47
C GLN A 59 4.41 27.05 -8.67
N VAL A 60 4.08 27.01 -7.37
CA VAL A 60 4.11 28.20 -6.49
C VAL A 60 5.53 28.76 -6.36
N ILE A 61 6.54 27.87 -6.24
CA ILE A 61 7.95 28.26 -6.21
C ILE A 61 8.37 28.92 -7.53
N GLU A 62 7.93 28.40 -8.68
CA GLU A 62 8.33 28.88 -10.00
C GLU A 62 7.62 30.17 -10.45
N THR A 63 6.41 30.42 -9.96
CA THR A 63 5.52 31.47 -10.53
C THR A 63 5.26 32.66 -9.62
N LYS A 64 5.36 32.51 -8.30
CA LYS A 64 5.08 33.61 -7.36
C LYS A 64 6.32 34.49 -7.20
N GLN A 65 6.16 35.79 -7.44
CA GLN A 65 7.22 36.78 -7.27
C GLN A 65 7.23 37.45 -5.89
N ASP A 66 6.09 37.46 -5.19
CA ASP A 66 6.00 37.97 -3.82
C ASP A 66 6.38 36.87 -2.80
N PRO A 67 7.49 37.03 -2.06
CA PRO A 67 7.94 36.03 -1.09
C PRO A 67 6.93 35.78 0.04
N ALA A 68 6.17 36.80 0.48
CA ALA A 68 5.24 36.63 1.59
C ALA A 68 4.02 35.78 1.17
N ALA A 69 3.46 36.06 0.00
CA ALA A 69 2.38 35.27 -0.58
C ALA A 69 2.84 33.83 -0.93
N GLN A 70 4.08 33.67 -1.40
CA GLN A 70 4.65 32.36 -1.71
C GLN A 70 4.75 31.47 -0.46
N VAL A 71 5.30 32.00 0.64
CA VAL A 71 5.42 31.26 1.91
C VAL A 71 4.05 30.84 2.45
N ALA A 72 3.05 31.73 2.38
CA ALA A 72 1.70 31.43 2.84
C ALA A 72 1.03 30.29 2.04
N GLU A 73 1.17 30.28 0.70
CA GLU A 73 0.64 29.19 -0.13
C GLU A 73 1.39 27.86 0.10
N ILE A 74 2.71 27.90 0.24
CA ILE A 74 3.51 26.72 0.58
C ILE A 74 3.05 26.12 1.91
N ALA A 75 2.93 26.94 2.95
CA ALA A 75 2.47 26.47 4.26
C ALA A 75 1.08 25.80 4.18
N LYS A 76 0.14 26.43 3.47
CA LYS A 76 -1.19 25.87 3.25
C LYS A 76 -1.16 24.52 2.53
N THR A 77 -0.37 24.38 1.47
CA THR A 77 -0.28 23.12 0.73
C THR A 77 0.44 22.03 1.53
N LEU A 78 1.42 22.39 2.37
CA LEU A 78 2.07 21.46 3.29
C LEU A 78 1.10 20.97 4.37
N ASP A 79 0.29 21.86 4.96
CA ASP A 79 -0.73 21.46 5.94
C ASP A 79 -1.75 20.48 5.36
N GLN A 80 -2.16 20.70 4.10
CA GLN A 80 -3.03 19.77 3.37
C GLN A 80 -2.41 18.39 3.17
N LEU A 81 -1.09 18.30 3.07
CA LEU A 81 -0.36 17.03 2.91
C LEU A 81 -0.14 16.32 4.25
N LEU A 82 0.13 17.07 5.32
CA LEU A 82 0.57 16.53 6.60
C LEU A 82 -0.50 15.69 7.29
N SER A 83 -1.76 16.15 7.33
CA SER A 83 -2.82 15.43 8.04
C SER A 83 -3.11 14.06 7.39
N PRO A 84 -3.37 13.96 6.08
CA PRO A 84 -3.56 12.67 5.41
C PRO A 84 -2.34 11.74 5.50
N SER A 85 -1.12 12.29 5.57
CA SER A 85 0.11 11.48 5.67
C SER A 85 0.19 10.66 6.96
N ARG A 86 -0.36 11.18 8.07
CA ARG A 86 -0.38 10.47 9.35
C ARG A 86 -1.34 9.29 9.30
N THR A 87 -2.54 9.52 8.80
CA THR A 87 -3.55 8.47 8.59
C THR A 87 -3.04 7.39 7.63
N ALA A 88 -2.43 7.78 6.50
CA ALA A 88 -1.87 6.83 5.54
C ALA A 88 -0.74 5.99 6.14
N ARG A 89 0.08 6.57 7.02
CA ARG A 89 1.12 5.83 7.74
C ARG A 89 0.54 4.80 8.69
N GLU A 90 -0.46 5.17 9.50
CA GLU A 90 -1.14 4.25 10.41
C GLU A 90 -1.80 3.09 9.65
N LEU A 91 -2.48 3.40 8.54
CA LEU A 91 -3.07 2.40 7.65
C LEU A 91 -2.02 1.49 7.02
N HIS A 92 -0.89 2.03 6.58
CA HIS A 92 0.22 1.25 6.05
C HIS A 92 0.81 0.30 7.10
N ASP A 93 1.05 0.79 8.32
CA ASP A 93 1.59 -0.05 9.40
C ASP A 93 0.62 -1.18 9.74
N ARG A 94 -0.69 -0.90 9.76
CA ARG A 94 -1.73 -1.90 9.94
C ARG A 94 -1.78 -2.93 8.80
N CYS A 95 -1.70 -2.48 7.55
CA CYS A 95 -1.61 -3.37 6.39
C CYS A 95 -0.38 -4.30 6.50
N ARG A 96 0.76 -3.75 6.94
CA ARG A 96 2.00 -4.50 7.15
C ARG A 96 1.87 -5.55 8.25
N GLU A 97 1.19 -5.24 9.36
CA GLU A 97 0.89 -6.24 10.41
C GLU A 97 0.07 -7.40 9.85
N LEU A 98 -0.99 -7.10 9.08
CA LEU A 98 -1.85 -8.13 8.49
C LEU A 98 -1.06 -9.00 7.50
N ILE A 99 -0.27 -8.38 6.62
CA ILE A 99 0.60 -9.06 5.65
C ILE A 99 1.70 -9.88 6.35
N GLY A 100 2.21 -9.44 7.50
CA GLY A 100 3.22 -10.17 8.27
C GLY A 100 2.78 -11.57 8.73
N ARG A 101 1.47 -11.87 8.64
CA ARG A 101 0.89 -13.20 8.91
C ARG A 101 0.77 -14.07 7.66
N ALA A 102 1.35 -13.63 6.54
CA ALA A 102 1.30 -14.34 5.29
C ALA A 102 1.91 -15.73 5.38
N ILE A 103 1.28 -16.67 4.70
CA ILE A 103 1.77 -18.02 4.46
C ILE A 103 2.25 -18.06 3.02
N PHE A 104 3.52 -18.37 2.81
CA PHE A 104 4.10 -18.51 1.48
C PHE A 104 4.02 -19.97 1.02
N VAL A 105 3.36 -20.19 -0.12
CA VAL A 105 3.17 -21.50 -0.73
C VAL A 105 3.88 -21.51 -2.08
N GLY A 106 4.96 -22.26 -2.20
CA GLY A 106 5.66 -22.37 -3.47
C GLY A 106 6.66 -23.52 -3.50
N GLN A 107 7.38 -23.59 -4.63
CA GLN A 107 8.21 -24.73 -4.98
C GLN A 107 9.59 -24.73 -4.29
N ASN A 108 10.02 -23.61 -3.69
CA ASN A 108 11.36 -23.51 -3.13
C ASN A 108 11.41 -23.91 -1.65
N PRO A 109 11.99 -25.06 -1.28
CA PRO A 109 11.97 -25.58 0.09
C PRO A 109 12.79 -24.75 1.08
N GLU A 110 13.71 -23.91 0.62
CA GLU A 110 14.54 -23.05 1.48
C GLU A 110 13.75 -21.90 2.12
N ASN A 111 12.71 -21.38 1.45
CA ASN A 111 11.84 -20.31 1.98
C ASN A 111 10.95 -20.77 3.13
N ARG A 112 10.80 -22.09 3.36
CA ARG A 112 10.00 -22.64 4.47
C ARG A 112 10.67 -22.53 5.84
N ARG A 113 11.95 -22.11 5.90
CA ARG A 113 12.77 -22.11 7.13
C ARG A 113 12.95 -20.74 7.79
N MET A 114 12.38 -19.66 7.27
CA MET A 114 12.53 -18.31 7.83
C MET A 114 11.38 -17.87 8.76
N ASN A 115 10.83 -18.79 9.56
CA ASN A 115 9.96 -18.47 10.69
C ASN A 115 10.68 -18.76 12.01
#